data_AF-A0A078JA76-F1
#
_entry.id   AF-A0A078JA76-F1
#
_cell.length_a   1.000
_cell.length_b   1.000
_cell.length_c   1.000
_cell.angle_alpha   90.00
_cell.angle_beta   90.00
_cell.angle_gamma   90.00
#
_symmetry.space_group_name_H-M   'P 1'
#
loop_
_entity.id
_entity.type
_entity.pdbx_description
1 polymer ?
#
loop_
_entity_poly.entity_id
_entity_poly.type
_entity_poly.pdbx_seq_one_letter_code
_entity_poly.pdbx_strand_id
1 'polypeptide(L)'
;MGRTYSACRNDHLKGCKCPPGFSGDGFKNCTDVNECEEKTVCQCRGCKCKNTWGSYECSCNGSLLYIREHDICISKDARGDASWGVIWIIIMGLGAAALGAYTVYKYRIRTYMDSEIRAIMAQYMPLDNHPNTQPSQLEW
;
A
#
# COMPACT_ATOMS: atom_id res chain seq x y z
N MET A 1 47.20 -3.33 8.60
CA MET A 1 47.89 -4.42 7.87
C MET A 1 46.84 -5.16 7.03
N GLY A 2 46.71 -4.83 5.75
CA GLY A 2 45.72 -5.43 4.83
C GLY A 2 46.31 -6.64 4.12
N ARG A 3 45.56 -7.75 4.03
CA ARG A 3 45.96 -8.94 3.28
C ARG A 3 45.61 -8.72 1.81
N THR A 4 46.60 -8.78 0.93
CA THR A 4 46.40 -8.72 -0.53
C THR A 4 46.17 -10.14 -1.07
N TYR A 5 45.12 -10.31 -1.89
CA TYR A 5 44.76 -11.59 -2.49
C TYR A 5 44.90 -11.47 -4.01
N SER A 6 45.71 -12.34 -4.63
CA SER A 6 45.87 -12.45 -6.08
C SER A 6 45.34 -13.80 -6.58
N ALA A 7 44.65 -13.78 -7.73
CA ALA A 7 44.14 -14.99 -8.37
C ALA A 7 45.01 -15.31 -9.60
N CYS A 8 45.97 -16.20 -9.43
CA CYS A 8 46.77 -16.73 -10.54
C CYS A 8 46.18 -18.09 -10.96
N ARG A 9 45.92 -18.27 -12.26
CA ARG A 9 45.52 -19.58 -12.82
C ARG A 9 46.78 -20.39 -13.10
N ASN A 10 46.89 -21.58 -12.51
CA ASN A 10 48.10 -22.43 -12.44
C ASN A 10 48.59 -23.02 -13.77
N ASP A 11 48.61 -22.28 -14.89
CA ASP A 11 49.18 -22.80 -16.13
C ASP A 11 49.88 -21.81 -17.05
N HIS A 12 49.88 -20.49 -16.79
CA HIS A 12 50.67 -19.58 -17.65
C HIS A 12 51.12 -18.34 -16.88
N LEU A 13 52.43 -18.09 -16.91
CA LEU A 13 53.12 -16.84 -16.50
C LEU A 13 52.69 -15.59 -17.31
N LYS A 14 51.50 -15.62 -17.94
CA LYS A 14 50.89 -14.51 -18.67
C LYS A 14 49.54 -14.17 -18.03
N GLY A 15 49.58 -13.24 -17.08
CA GLY A 15 48.41 -12.49 -16.64
C GLY A 15 47.74 -13.03 -15.38
N CYS A 16 48.41 -12.93 -14.23
CA CYS A 16 47.65 -12.86 -12.98
C CYS A 16 46.79 -11.59 -13.04
N LYS A 17 45.54 -11.68 -12.60
CA LYS A 17 44.63 -10.52 -12.53
C LYS A 17 44.24 -10.31 -11.08
N CYS A 18 44.10 -9.04 -10.70
CA CYS A 18 43.52 -8.71 -9.42
C CYS A 18 42.05 -9.17 -9.36
N PRO A 19 41.54 -9.53 -8.17
CA PRO A 19 40.13 -9.80 -7.98
C PRO A 19 39.29 -8.55 -8.33
N PRO A 20 37.99 -8.71 -8.64
CA PRO A 20 37.10 -7.56 -8.89
C PRO A 20 37.10 -6.61 -7.68
N GLY A 21 37.10 -5.30 -7.94
CA GLY A 21 37.27 -4.25 -6.92
C GLY A 21 38.74 -3.88 -6.64
N PHE A 22 39.70 -4.52 -7.30
CA PHE A 22 41.13 -4.21 -7.16
C PHE A 22 41.79 -3.96 -8.52
N SER A 23 42.77 -3.05 -8.54
CA SER A 23 43.55 -2.70 -9.73
C SER A 23 45.04 -2.91 -9.49
N GLY A 24 45.78 -3.22 -10.56
CA GLY A 24 47.24 -3.37 -10.56
C GLY A 24 47.75 -4.60 -11.31
N ASP A 25 48.97 -5.04 -10.99
CA ASP A 25 49.73 -6.04 -11.75
C ASP A 25 49.26 -7.48 -11.53
N GLY A 26 48.24 -7.69 -10.69
CA GLY A 26 47.63 -8.99 -10.43
C GLY A 26 48.48 -9.99 -9.63
N PHE A 27 49.74 -9.69 -9.34
CA PHE A 27 50.66 -10.59 -8.62
C PHE A 27 50.90 -10.19 -7.16
N LYS A 28 51.57 -9.06 -6.93
CA LYS A 28 51.92 -8.52 -5.59
C LYS A 28 51.32 -7.15 -5.29
N ASN A 29 50.83 -6.46 -6.32
CA ASN A 29 50.38 -5.08 -6.22
C ASN A 29 48.91 -5.00 -6.67
N CYS A 30 47.99 -5.41 -5.80
CA CYS A 30 46.56 -5.21 -6.00
C CYS A 30 46.11 -4.19 -4.97
N THR A 31 45.81 -2.99 -5.44
CA THR A 31 45.27 -1.90 -4.62
C THR A 31 43.77 -1.85 -4.78
N ASP A 32 43.08 -1.62 -3.66
CA ASP A 32 41.64 -1.41 -3.62
C ASP A 32 41.26 -0.24 -4.54
N VAL A 33 40.27 -0.45 -5.41
CA VAL A 33 39.74 0.61 -6.26
C VAL A 33 38.71 1.37 -5.43
N ASN A 34 38.89 2.68 -5.27
CA ASN A 34 37.93 3.50 -4.57
C ASN A 34 36.83 3.96 -5.54
N GLU A 35 35.78 3.15 -5.69
CA GLU A 35 34.70 3.46 -6.63
C GLU A 35 33.94 4.74 -6.24
N CYS A 36 33.96 5.11 -4.94
CA CYS A 36 33.37 6.37 -4.46
C CYS A 36 34.10 7.61 -4.98
N GLU A 37 35.42 7.55 -5.15
CA GLU A 37 36.23 8.67 -5.62
C GLU A 37 36.21 8.80 -7.14
N GLU A 38 36.20 7.67 -7.86
CA GLU A 38 35.98 7.65 -9.30
C GLU A 38 34.55 8.05 -9.70
N LYS A 39 33.63 8.15 -8.72
CA LYS A 39 32.21 8.44 -8.93
C LYS A 39 31.55 7.47 -9.91
N THR A 40 32.06 6.25 -10.02
CA THR A 40 31.51 5.21 -10.89
C THR A 40 30.26 4.56 -10.28
N VAL A 41 30.01 4.78 -8.98
CA VAL A 41 28.94 4.17 -8.20
C VAL A 41 28.25 5.18 -7.28
N CYS A 42 27.04 4.84 -6.80
CA CYS A 42 26.25 5.65 -5.87
C CYS A 42 25.98 7.09 -6.37
N GLN A 43 25.72 7.29 -7.67
CA GLN A 43 25.53 8.63 -8.27
C GLN A 43 24.18 9.29 -7.94
N CYS A 44 23.34 8.67 -7.12
CA CYS A 44 22.04 9.19 -6.73
C CYS A 44 22.09 10.44 -5.85
N ARG A 45 21.11 11.33 -6.01
CA ARG A 45 20.96 12.52 -5.16
C ARG A 45 20.66 12.10 -3.71
N GLY A 46 21.57 12.44 -2.79
CA GLY A 46 21.43 12.14 -1.37
C GLY A 46 21.96 10.77 -0.95
N CYS A 47 22.67 10.06 -1.83
CA CYS A 47 23.39 8.85 -1.50
C CYS A 47 24.72 9.16 -0.82
N LYS A 48 25.08 8.31 0.15
CA LYS A 48 26.39 8.27 0.80
C LYS A 48 27.12 7.03 0.32
N CYS A 49 28.26 7.23 -0.31
CA CYS A 49 29.17 6.17 -0.69
C CYS A 49 30.20 5.95 0.41
N LYS A 50 30.44 4.69 0.77
CA LYS A 50 31.50 4.29 1.69
C LYS A 50 32.35 3.22 1.02
N ASN A 51 33.62 3.53 0.80
CA ASN A 51 34.57 2.57 0.25
C ASN A 51 34.86 1.46 1.28
N THR A 52 34.94 0.22 0.83
CA THR A 52 35.31 -0.93 1.65
C THR A 52 36.40 -1.73 0.93
N TRP A 53 37.14 -2.56 1.64
CA TRP A 53 38.22 -3.31 1.00
C TRP A 53 37.65 -4.38 0.05
N GLY A 54 37.83 -4.16 -1.26
CA GLY A 54 37.36 -4.98 -2.36
C GLY A 54 35.93 -4.71 -2.80
N SER A 55 35.27 -3.68 -2.26
CA SER A 55 33.90 -3.34 -2.64
C SER A 55 33.49 -1.96 -2.13
N TYR A 56 32.24 -1.58 -2.37
CA TYR A 56 31.67 -0.34 -1.87
C TYR A 56 30.30 -0.58 -1.27
N GLU A 57 29.94 0.27 -0.32
CA GLU A 57 28.62 0.29 0.29
C GLU A 57 27.95 1.64 0.00
N CYS A 58 26.82 1.61 -0.72
CA CYS A 58 25.99 2.78 -0.91
C CYS A 58 24.84 2.75 0.10
N SER A 59 24.61 3.88 0.76
CA SER A 59 23.46 4.08 1.64
C SER A 59 22.70 5.35 1.23
N CYS A 60 21.39 5.34 1.37
CA CYS A 60 20.57 6.54 1.19
C CYS A 60 20.45 7.30 2.51
N ASN A 61 20.27 8.62 2.44
CA ASN A 61 20.00 9.41 3.65
C ASN A 61 18.64 9.02 4.27
N GLY A 62 18.57 8.92 5.60
CA GLY A 62 17.33 8.66 6.33
C GLY A 62 16.82 7.20 6.27
N SER A 63 15.50 7.03 6.16
CA SER A 63 14.79 5.74 6.12
C SER A 63 14.60 5.18 4.69
N LEU A 64 15.45 5.60 3.75
CA LEU A 64 15.35 5.20 2.34
C LEU A 64 16.14 3.92 2.07
N LEU A 65 15.58 3.04 1.25
CA LEU A 65 16.20 1.82 0.76
C LEU A 65 16.97 2.12 -0.54
N TYR A 66 18.24 1.72 -0.57
CA TYR A 66 19.08 1.80 -1.77
C TYR A 66 18.95 0.53 -2.61
N ILE A 67 18.72 0.68 -3.92
CA ILE A 67 18.65 -0.43 -4.88
C ILE A 67 19.83 -0.31 -5.86
N ARG A 68 20.79 -1.24 -5.74
CA ARG A 68 22.06 -1.24 -6.50
C ARG A 68 21.87 -1.28 -8.03
N GLU A 69 20.84 -1.97 -8.51
CA GLU A 69 20.66 -2.21 -9.96
C GLU A 69 20.20 -0.97 -10.74
N HIS A 70 19.52 -0.04 -10.08
CA HIS A 70 19.00 1.17 -10.72
C HIS A 70 19.59 2.46 -10.12
N ASP A 71 20.50 2.35 -9.14
CA ASP A 71 21.06 3.50 -8.41
C ASP A 71 19.97 4.46 -7.89
N ILE A 72 18.94 3.92 -7.24
CA ILE A 72 17.81 4.71 -6.71
C ILE A 72 17.62 4.53 -5.20
N CYS A 73 17.09 5.58 -4.58
CA CYS A 73 16.64 5.59 -3.20
C CYS A 73 15.12 5.63 -3.14
N ILE A 74 14.51 4.66 -2.46
CA ILE A 74 13.06 4.60 -2.29
C ILE A 74 12.72 4.74 -0.80
N SER A 75 11.81 5.63 -0.44
CA SER A 75 11.31 5.74 0.94
C SER A 75 10.54 4.49 1.33
N LYS A 76 10.93 3.87 2.45
CA LYS A 76 10.21 2.73 3.03
C LYS A 76 8.83 3.13 3.57
N ASP A 77 8.59 4.43 3.74
CA ASP A 77 7.30 4.99 4.15
C ASP A 77 6.27 4.92 3.02
N ALA A 78 5.89 3.69 2.64
CA ALA A 78 4.58 3.42 2.09
C ALA A 78 3.57 3.50 3.23
N ARG A 79 3.44 4.68 3.85
CA ARG A 79 2.22 5.03 4.55
C ARG A 79 1.18 5.22 3.44
N GLY A 80 0.66 4.08 2.97
CA GLY A 80 -0.59 3.99 2.27
C GLY A 80 -1.66 4.41 3.26
N ASP A 81 -1.72 5.71 3.55
CA ASP A 81 -2.95 6.35 3.93
C ASP A 81 -3.82 6.23 2.67
N ALA A 82 -4.38 5.04 2.44
CA ALA A 82 -5.62 4.91 1.70
C ALA A 82 -6.56 5.83 2.46
N SER A 83 -6.64 7.06 1.98
CA SER A 83 -7.23 8.17 2.70
C SER A 83 -8.55 7.69 3.25
N TRP A 84 -8.73 7.76 4.56
CA TRP A 84 -9.96 7.40 5.24
C TRP A 84 -11.19 7.97 4.49
N GLY A 85 -11.01 9.10 3.80
CA GLY A 85 -11.98 9.68 2.86
C GLY A 85 -12.47 8.74 1.75
N VAL A 86 -11.62 7.92 1.13
CA VAL A 86 -12.04 6.95 0.09
C VAL A 86 -12.97 5.89 0.68
N ILE A 87 -12.67 5.42 1.90
CA ILE A 87 -13.52 4.45 2.62
C ILE A 87 -14.89 5.07 2.93
N TRP A 88 -14.93 6.31 3.41
CA TRP A 88 -16.20 7.00 3.65
C TRP A 88 -17.00 7.28 2.40
N ILE A 89 -16.35 7.61 1.28
CA ILE A 89 -17.05 7.83 0.00
C ILE A 89 -17.76 6.55 -0.43
N ILE A 90 -17.11 5.38 -0.27
CA ILE A 90 -17.73 4.08 -0.58
C ILE A 90 -18.89 3.80 0.38
N ILE A 91 -18.71 3.99 1.68
CA ILE A 91 -19.77 3.77 2.69
C ILE A 91 -20.97 4.69 2.42
N MET A 92 -20.73 5.98 2.17
CA MET A 92 -21.79 6.95 1.88
C MET A 92 -22.49 6.63 0.56
N GLY A 93 -21.75 6.20 -0.47
CA GLY A 93 -22.33 5.76 -1.74
C GLY A 93 -23.25 4.55 -1.58
N LEU A 94 -22.80 3.52 -0.85
CA LEU A 94 -23.62 2.34 -0.55
C LEU A 94 -24.84 2.70 0.32
N GLY A 95 -24.66 3.58 1.31
CA GLY A 95 -25.75 4.07 2.15
C GLY A 95 -26.82 4.81 1.35
N ALA A 96 -26.42 5.71 0.44
CA ALA A 96 -27.34 6.45 -0.42
C ALA A 96 -28.10 5.51 -1.38
N ALA A 97 -27.41 4.53 -1.98
CA ALA A 97 -28.05 3.53 -2.84
C ALA A 97 -29.08 2.68 -2.09
N ALA A 98 -28.73 2.22 -0.89
CA ALA A 98 -29.64 1.44 -0.03
C ALA A 98 -30.86 2.25 0.40
N LEU A 99 -30.68 3.51 0.81
CA LEU A 99 -31.78 4.41 1.18
C LEU A 99 -32.69 4.72 -0.02
N GLY A 100 -32.10 4.99 -1.19
CA GLY A 100 -32.84 5.16 -2.44
C GLY A 100 -33.69 3.93 -2.79
N ALA A 101 -33.09 2.74 -2.74
CA ALA A 101 -33.82 1.49 -2.98
C ALA A 101 -34.94 1.25 -1.95
N TYR A 102 -34.69 1.50 -0.67
CA TYR A 102 -35.68 1.34 0.41
C TYR A 102 -36.88 2.28 0.25
N THR A 103 -36.64 3.55 -0.10
CA THR A 103 -37.73 4.52 -0.31
C THR A 103 -38.59 4.16 -1.52
N VAL A 104 -37.99 3.71 -2.63
CA VAL A 104 -38.72 3.23 -3.82
C VAL A 104 -39.52 1.96 -3.49
N TYR A 105 -38.91 0.99 -2.80
CA TYR A 105 -39.58 -0.23 -2.34
C TYR A 105 -40.82 0.11 -1.50
N LYS A 106 -40.67 0.99 -0.51
CA LYS A 106 -41.78 1.40 0.37
C LYS A 106 -42.85 2.20 -0.37
N TYR A 107 -42.46 3.06 -1.30
CA TYR A 107 -43.40 3.84 -2.13
C TYR A 107 -44.22 2.94 -3.07
N ARG A 108 -43.58 1.94 -3.69
CA ARG A 108 -44.26 0.93 -4.52
C ARG A 108 -45.23 0.07 -3.71
N ILE A 109 -44.85 -0.34 -2.50
CA ILE A 109 -45.76 -1.09 -1.60
C ILE A 109 -46.98 -0.24 -1.20
N ARG A 110 -46.78 1.02 -0.83
CA ARG A 110 -47.89 1.92 -0.46
C ARG A 110 -48.86 2.18 -1.61
N THR A 111 -48.34 2.32 -2.82
CA THR A 111 -49.18 2.57 -4.02
C THR A 111 -49.95 1.32 -4.45
N TYR A 112 -49.40 0.12 -4.27
CA TYR A 112 -50.12 -1.15 -4.50
C TYR A 112 -51.32 -1.35 -3.55
N MET A 113 -51.26 -0.80 -2.33
CA MET A 113 -52.35 -0.87 -1.34
C MET A 113 -53.54 0.07 -1.63
N ASP A 114 -53.39 1.05 -2.53
CA ASP A 114 -54.38 2.13 -2.67
C ASP A 114 -55.43 1.89 -3.77
N SER A 115 -55.11 1.13 -4.83
CA SER A 115 -56.02 1.00 -5.99
C SER A 115 -56.54 -0.42 -6.26
N GLU A 116 -55.79 -1.49 -5.96
CA GLU A 116 -56.24 -2.85 -6.30
C GLU A 116 -56.58 -3.73 -5.09
N ILE A 117 -55.92 -3.56 -3.94
CA ILE A 117 -56.16 -4.41 -2.75
C ILE A 117 -57.32 -3.92 -1.86
N ARG A 118 -57.68 -2.63 -1.86
CA ARG A 118 -58.85 -2.12 -1.10
C ARG A 118 -60.16 -2.80 -1.49
N ALA A 119 -60.30 -3.19 -2.75
CA ALA A 119 -61.48 -3.92 -3.22
C ALA A 119 -61.57 -5.34 -2.65
N ILE A 120 -60.43 -6.01 -2.42
CA ILE A 120 -60.37 -7.39 -1.92
C ILE A 120 -60.47 -7.43 -0.38
N MET A 121 -59.86 -6.46 0.33
CA MET A 121 -59.86 -6.40 1.80
C MET A 121 -61.19 -5.89 2.38
N ALA A 122 -62.00 -5.17 1.61
CA ALA A 122 -63.34 -4.73 2.02
C ALA A 122 -64.34 -5.88 2.23
N GLN A 123 -64.04 -7.09 1.73
CA GLN A 123 -64.93 -8.25 1.84
C GLN A 123 -64.72 -9.10 3.11
N TYR A 124 -63.68 -8.84 3.91
CA TYR A 124 -63.31 -9.66 5.07
C TYR A 124 -63.24 -8.89 6.41
N MET A 125 -63.57 -7.60 6.45
CA MET A 125 -63.51 -6.81 7.68
C MET A 125 -64.84 -6.11 7.94
N PRO A 126 -65.80 -6.73 8.64
CA PRO A 126 -66.87 -5.98 9.28
C PRO A 126 -66.25 -5.09 10.37
N LEU A 127 -66.56 -3.80 10.35
CA LEU A 127 -66.30 -2.93 11.50
C LEU A 127 -67.26 -3.40 12.61
N ASP A 128 -66.71 -4.10 13.60
CA ASP A 128 -67.41 -4.32 14.86
C ASP A 128 -67.54 -2.95 15.55
N ASN A 129 -68.71 -2.36 15.33
CA ASN A 129 -69.17 -1.13 15.97
C ASN A 129 -69.47 -1.44 17.44
N HIS A 130 -68.46 -1.36 18.31
CA HIS A 130 -68.68 -1.29 19.74
C HIS A 130 -68.43 0.15 20.23
N PRO A 131 -69.48 0.91 20.59
CA PRO A 131 -69.33 2.24 21.16
C PRO A 131 -68.88 2.07 22.61
N ASN A 132 -67.57 2.05 22.84
CA ASN A 132 -67.05 2.12 24.20
C ASN A 132 -67.28 3.53 24.74
N THR A 133 -68.42 3.59 25.39
CA THR A 133 -68.95 4.64 26.24
C THR A 133 -67.98 4.87 27.40
N GLN A 134 -67.52 6.12 27.49
CA GLN A 134 -67.19 6.89 28.70
C GLN A 134 -65.83 6.74 29.42
N PRO A 135 -65.45 7.83 30.13
CA PRO A 135 -64.07 8.31 30.20
C PRO A 135 -63.52 8.33 31.62
N SER A 136 -62.24 8.72 31.72
CA SER A 136 -61.59 9.35 32.86
C SER A 136 -61.29 8.51 34.12
N GLN A 137 -60.11 8.83 34.67
CA GLN A 137 -59.67 8.76 36.07
C GLN A 137 -58.68 7.63 36.44
N LEU A 138 -57.45 8.09 36.75
CA LEU A 138 -56.64 7.76 37.95
C LEU A 138 -56.13 6.29 38.06
N GLU A 139 -54.94 5.95 38.55
CA GLU A 139 -53.95 6.59 39.42
C GLU A 139 -52.72 5.66 39.53
N TRP A 140 -51.56 6.24 39.89
CA TRP A 140 -50.28 5.68 40.36
C TRP A 140 -49.44 4.78 39.45
#